data_AF-A0A090VMK8-F1
#
_entry.id   AF-A0A090VMK8-F1
#
_cell.length_a   1.000
_cell.length_b   1.000
_cell.length_c   1.000
_cell.angle_alpha   90.00
_cell.angle_beta   90.00
_cell.angle_gamma   90.00
#
_symmetry.space_group_name_H-M   'P 1'
#
loop_
_entity.id
_entity.type
_entity.pdbx_description
1 polymer ?
#
loop_
_entity_poly.entity_id
_entity_poly.type
_entity_poly.pdbx_seq_one_letter_code
_entity_poly.pdbx_strand_id
1 'polypeptide(L)'
;MLRDQFPFSKLVGRKVNGLVFPNLDAANITYKLLKELNEADSIGPIMMGMRKPVHILQLDASVDEIVNMTAIAVVDAQNREMWELEKDIS
;
A
#
# COMPACT_ATOMS: atom_id res chain seq x y z
N MET A 1 -16.45 9.95 17.25
CA MET A 1 -14.98 10.03 17.42
C MET A 1 -14.33 11.05 16.48
N LEU A 2 -14.24 10.82 15.16
CA LEU A 2 -13.61 11.80 14.24
C LEU A 2 -14.33 13.17 14.23
N ARG A 3 -15.66 13.18 14.18
CA ARG A 3 -16.46 14.42 14.21
C ARG A 3 -16.28 15.21 15.51
N ASP A 4 -16.10 14.52 16.63
CA ASP A 4 -16.07 15.13 17.97
C ASP A 4 -14.66 15.59 18.35
N GLN A 5 -13.62 14.83 17.97
CA GLN A 5 -12.23 15.14 18.31
C GLN A 5 -11.51 15.93 17.22
N PHE A 6 -11.88 15.75 15.95
CA PHE A 6 -11.26 16.40 14.79
C PHE A 6 -12.33 17.00 13.84
N PRO A 7 -13.16 17.94 14.33
CA PRO A 7 -14.28 18.49 13.56
C PRO A 7 -13.86 19.20 12.26
N PHE A 8 -12.62 19.68 12.19
CA PHE A 8 -12.04 20.32 11.01
C PHE A 8 -11.60 19.33 9.92
N SER A 9 -11.56 18.03 10.22
CA SER A 9 -11.05 17.04 9.28
C SER A 9 -12.00 16.85 8.10
N LYS A 10 -11.46 16.95 6.88
CA LYS A 10 -12.21 16.66 5.64
C LYS A 10 -12.64 15.19 5.53
N LEU A 11 -12.13 14.33 6.42
CA LEU A 11 -12.47 12.90 6.48
C LEU A 11 -13.73 12.62 7.32
N VAL A 12 -14.28 13.61 8.02
CA VAL A 12 -15.53 13.42 8.78
C VAL A 12 -16.65 12.96 7.84
N GLY A 13 -17.29 11.84 8.20
CA GLY A 13 -18.37 11.25 7.40
C GLY A 13 -17.92 10.50 6.14
N ARG A 14 -16.60 10.38 5.90
CA ARG A 14 -16.06 9.60 4.78
C ARG A 14 -15.67 8.19 5.24
N LYS A 15 -15.83 7.21 4.34
CA LYS A 15 -15.26 5.87 4.52
C LYS A 15 -13.75 5.96 4.30
N VAL A 16 -12.97 5.61 5.30
CA VAL A 16 -11.51 5.57 5.24
C VAL A 16 -11.04 4.11 5.11
N ASN A 17 -9.98 3.89 4.35
CA ASN A 17 -9.43 2.57 4.05
C ASN A 17 -7.89 2.53 4.08
N GLY A 18 -7.24 3.66 4.39
CA GLY A 18 -5.78 3.78 4.47
C GLY A 18 -5.35 4.33 5.82
N LEU A 19 -4.23 3.81 6.33
CA LEU A 19 -3.58 4.27 7.55
C LEU A 19 -2.19 4.80 7.19
N VAL A 20 -1.92 6.04 7.55
CA VAL A 20 -0.60 6.67 7.39
C VAL A 20 0.04 6.78 8.77
N PHE A 21 1.24 6.25 8.92
CA PHE A 21 1.95 6.20 10.20
C PHE A 21 3.02 7.28 10.29
N PRO A 22 3.32 7.79 11.50
CA PRO A 22 4.33 8.84 11.70
C PRO A 22 5.76 8.35 11.45
N ASN A 23 6.03 7.05 11.61
CA ASN A 23 7.34 6.44 11.40
C ASN A 23 7.22 4.94 11.09
N LEU A 24 8.37 4.33 10.78
CA LEU A 24 8.49 2.92 10.42
C LEU A 24 8.13 1.98 11.57
N ASP A 25 8.50 2.31 12.81
CA ASP A 25 8.22 1.45 13.97
C ASP A 25 6.72 1.34 14.25
N ALA A 26 6.01 2.47 14.25
CA ALA A 26 4.56 2.50 14.44
C ALA A 26 3.82 1.71 13.35
N ALA A 27 4.27 1.84 12.09
CA ALA A 27 3.75 1.06 10.98
C ALA A 27 4.02 -0.44 11.18
N ASN A 28 5.27 -0.81 11.46
CA ASN A 28 5.72 -2.19 11.60
C ASN A 28 5.03 -2.94 12.73
N ILE A 29 4.89 -2.30 13.89
CA ILE A 29 4.18 -2.88 15.03
C ILE A 29 2.70 -3.08 14.68
N THR A 30 2.06 -2.06 14.11
CA THR A 30 0.63 -2.09 13.85
C THR A 30 0.25 -3.10 12.77
N TYR A 31 0.97 -3.14 11.63
CA TYR A 31 0.61 -4.07 10.56
C TYR A 31 0.83 -5.53 10.98
N LYS A 32 1.91 -5.82 11.74
CA LYS A 32 2.15 -7.17 12.26
C LYS A 32 1.08 -7.58 13.27
N LEU A 33 0.71 -6.67 14.19
CA LEU A 33 -0.39 -6.91 15.12
C LEU A 33 -1.70 -7.22 14.36
N LEU A 34 -2.04 -6.45 13.33
CA LEU A 34 -3.24 -6.69 12.53
C LEU A 34 -3.18 -8.02 11.76
N LYS A 35 -2.01 -8.38 11.22
CA LYS A 35 -1.79 -9.66 10.54
C LYS A 35 -2.07 -10.84 11.49
N GLU A 36 -1.52 -10.79 12.71
CA GLU A 36 -1.70 -11.85 13.71
C GLU A 36 -3.13 -11.91 14.27
N LEU A 37 -3.77 -10.75 14.50
CA LEU A 37 -5.10 -10.70 15.13
C LEU A 37 -6.23 -11.12 14.20
N ASN A 38 -6.10 -10.86 12.90
CA ASN A 38 -7.23 -10.85 11.98
C ASN A 38 -7.11 -11.90 10.87
N GLU A 39 -6.13 -12.81 10.96
CA GLU A 39 -5.73 -13.78 9.91
C GLU A 39 -5.73 -13.15 8.51
N ALA A 40 -5.35 -11.88 8.45
CA ALA A 40 -5.50 -11.09 7.24
C ALA A 40 -4.33 -11.39 6.30
N ASP A 41 -4.66 -11.68 5.04
CA ASP A 41 -3.66 -11.82 3.99
C ASP A 41 -2.90 -10.51 3.83
N SER A 42 -1.59 -10.57 4.04
CA SER A 42 -0.69 -9.42 3.93
C SER A 42 0.09 -9.51 2.64
N ILE A 43 -0.18 -8.61 1.70
CA ILE A 43 0.61 -8.46 0.47
C ILE A 43 1.57 -7.28 0.63
N GLY A 44 2.87 -7.55 0.55
CA GLY A 44 3.91 -6.52 0.63
C GLY A 44 5.25 -7.02 1.17
N PRO A 45 6.25 -6.13 1.30
CA PRO A 45 6.16 -4.68 1.15
C PRO A 45 6.05 -4.22 -0.32
N ILE A 46 5.16 -3.25 -0.58
CA ILE A 46 5.05 -2.60 -1.90
C ILE A 46 5.89 -1.32 -1.89
N MET A 47 6.92 -1.31 -2.72
CA MET A 47 7.78 -0.14 -2.93
C MET A 47 7.06 0.92 -3.78
N MET A 48 7.10 2.17 -3.34
CA MET A 48 6.50 3.32 -4.05
C MET A 48 7.56 4.38 -4.38
N GLY A 49 7.31 5.20 -5.40
CA GLY A 49 8.18 6.34 -5.77
C GLY A 49 9.35 6.03 -6.70
N MET A 50 9.51 4.78 -7.14
CA MET A 50 10.57 4.36 -8.06
C MET A 50 10.29 4.84 -9.50
N ARG A 51 11.33 4.90 -10.35
CA ARG A 51 11.18 5.23 -11.80
C ARG A 51 10.69 4.06 -12.66
N LYS A 52 10.76 2.84 -12.17
CA LYS A 52 10.17 1.65 -12.79
C LYS A 52 9.57 0.78 -11.68
N PRO A 53 8.59 -0.09 -11.97
CA PRO A 53 8.06 -1.03 -11.00
C PRO A 53 9.16 -1.97 -10.50
N VAL A 54 9.49 -1.85 -9.22
CA VAL A 54 10.51 -2.66 -8.56
C VAL A 54 10.02 -2.91 -7.15
N HIS A 55 9.87 -4.17 -6.76
CA HIS A 55 9.52 -4.54 -5.39
C HIS A 55 10.53 -5.54 -4.83
N ILE A 56 10.69 -5.52 -3.51
CA ILE A 56 11.63 -6.38 -2.80
C ILE A 56 10.82 -7.47 -2.10
N LEU A 57 11.24 -8.71 -2.28
CA LEU A 57 10.70 -9.87 -1.57
C LEU A 57 11.60 -10.22 -0.39
N GLN A 58 11.01 -10.79 0.65
CA GLN A 58 11.77 -11.40 1.73
C GLN A 58 12.36 -12.74 1.26
N LEU A 59 13.48 -13.16 1.85
CA LEU A 59 14.17 -14.40 1.44
C LEU A 59 13.34 -15.66 1.69
N ASP A 60 12.41 -15.58 2.64
CA ASP A 60 11.49 -16.63 3.07
C ASP A 60 10.09 -16.48 2.46
N ALA A 61 9.94 -15.67 1.39
CA ALA A 61 8.67 -15.48 0.73
C ALA A 61 8.11 -16.80 0.18
N SER A 62 6.84 -17.04 0.46
CA SER A 62 6.07 -18.15 -0.08
C SER A 62 5.84 -18.02 -1.59
N VAL A 63 5.48 -19.12 -2.25
CA VAL A 63 5.13 -19.11 -3.68
C VAL A 63 3.98 -18.13 -3.96
N ASP A 64 2.97 -18.09 -3.09
CA ASP A 64 1.82 -17.21 -3.24
C ASP A 64 2.23 -15.73 -3.14
N GLU A 65 3.15 -15.38 -2.22
CA GLU A 65 3.69 -14.02 -2.12
C GLU A 65 4.46 -13.62 -3.37
N ILE A 66 5.27 -14.53 -3.95
CA ILE A 66 6.01 -14.28 -5.19
C ILE A 66 5.04 -14.03 -6.35
N VAL A 67 4.00 -14.86 -6.48
CA VAL A 67 2.98 -14.73 -7.55
C VAL A 67 2.21 -13.42 -7.38
N ASN A 68 1.74 -13.11 -6.17
CA ASN A 68 1.01 -11.89 -5.87
C ASN A 68 1.86 -10.64 -6.16
N MET A 69 3.12 -10.62 -5.72
CA MET A 69 4.01 -9.48 -5.98
C MET A 69 4.38 -9.32 -7.46
N THR A 70 4.46 -10.43 -8.20
CA THR A 70 4.65 -10.38 -9.66
C THR A 70 3.43 -9.75 -10.34
N ALA A 71 2.22 -10.15 -9.94
CA ALA A 71 0.99 -9.56 -10.47
C ALA A 71 0.92 -8.05 -10.18
N ILE A 72 1.26 -7.62 -8.95
CA ILE A 72 1.35 -6.21 -8.58
C ILE A 72 2.36 -5.47 -9.47
N ALA A 73 3.56 -6.02 -9.68
CA ALA A 73 4.59 -5.40 -10.52
C ALA A 73 4.13 -5.19 -11.98
N VAL A 74 3.37 -6.14 -12.53
CA VAL A 74 2.80 -6.04 -13.88
C VAL A 74 1.75 -4.93 -13.95
N VAL A 75 0.84 -4.87 -12.98
CA VAL A 75 -0.19 -3.82 -12.91
C VAL A 75 0.45 -2.44 -12.76
N ASP A 76 1.47 -2.31 -11.91
CA ASP A 76 2.23 -1.08 -11.74
C ASP A 76 2.93 -0.64 -13.04
N ALA A 77 3.44 -1.58 -13.84
CA ALA A 77 4.04 -1.29 -15.15
C ALA A 77 3.01 -0.70 -16.12
N GLN A 78 1.85 -1.36 -16.22
CA GLN A 78 0.77 -0.94 -17.11
C GLN A 78 0.21 0.43 -16.73
N ASN A 79 -0.06 0.64 -15.43
CA ASN A 79 -0.56 1.93 -14.94
C ASN A 79 0.43 3.07 -15.20
N ARG A 80 1.72 2.78 -15.07
CA ARG A 80 2.75 3.78 -15.33
C ARG A 80 2.82 4.17 -16.80
N GLU A 81 2.78 3.19 -17.70
CA GLU A 81 2.75 3.43 -19.15
C GLU A 81 1.56 4.31 -19.52
N MET A 82 0.38 4.01 -18.97
CA MET A 82 -0.82 4.83 -19.15
C MET A 82 -0.63 6.27 -18.64
N TRP A 83 -0.07 6.47 -17.45
CA TRP A 83 0.18 7.82 -16.91
C TRP A 83 1.23 8.60 -17.71
N GLU A 84 2.23 7.92 -18.28
CA GLU A 84 3.22 8.55 -19.16
C GLU A 84 2.56 9.00 -20.47
N LEU A 85 1.71 8.15 -21.07
CA LEU A 85 0.91 8.52 -22.25
C LEU A 85 -0.05 9.70 -21.98
N GLU A 86 -0.73 9.73 -20.83
CA GLU A 86 -1.64 10.82 -20.47
C GLU A 86 -0.92 12.17 -20.33
N LYS A 87 0.30 12.16 -19.78
CA LYS A 87 1.13 13.37 -19.65
C LYS A 87 1.64 13.89 -20.98
N ASP A 88 1.93 13.02 -21.94
CA ASP A 88 2.37 13.42 -23.27
C ASP A 88 1.23 14.02 -24.11
N ILE A 89 -0.03 13.77 -23.73
CA ILE A 89 -1.24 14.28 -24.40
C ILE A 89 -1.74 15.60 -23.75
N SER A 90 -1.32 15.93 -22.52
CA SER A 90 -1.73 17.14 -21.77
C SER A 90 -0.77 18.31 -21.94
#